data_AF-X1PLB9-F1
#
_entry.id   AF-X1PLB9-F1
#
_cell.length_a   1.000
_cell.length_b   1.000
_cell.length_c   1.000
_cell.angle_alpha   90.00
_cell.angle_beta   90.00
_cell.angle_gamma   90.00
#
_symmetry.space_group_name_H-M   'P 1'
#
loop_
_entity.id
_entity.type
_entity.pdbx_description
1 polymer ?
#
loop_
_entity_poly.entity_id
_entity_poly.type
_entity_poly.pdbx_seq_one_letter_code
_entity_poly.pdbx_strand_id
1 'polypeptide(L)'
;MSGTKAHQRYRNAQGVVIPGVTTILGLLNKPALIPWAWKLGMQGEDYRKVSDRAANIGTIAHYLVECNLKGITPDLKDFIPSSIEIAKVAFGNFQEWWQEEHLILVESECQLASESMQCGGTLDCVAQKYFNPTDLLPGELWLVDIKTSKAVYDEMLYQLAAYWALWNENHPDQPITNAHIIQLSKVDGR
;
A
#
# COMPACT_ATOMS: atom_id res chain seq x y z
N MET A 1 -6.17 4.57 -18.05
CA MET A 1 -7.55 4.41 -17.59
C MET A 1 -8.23 5.75 -17.29
N SER A 2 -8.94 6.31 -18.28
CA SER A 2 -10.10 7.17 -18.07
C SER A 2 -11.26 6.28 -17.61
N GLY A 3 -11.89 6.63 -16.49
CA GLY A 3 -13.01 5.89 -15.91
C GLY A 3 -12.70 5.52 -14.47
N THR A 4 -13.35 6.23 -13.54
CA THR A 4 -13.37 5.96 -12.10
C THR A 4 -13.46 4.44 -11.86
N LYS A 5 -12.37 3.81 -11.41
CA LYS A 5 -12.43 2.41 -10.92
C LYS A 5 -13.58 2.37 -9.91
N ALA A 6 -14.54 1.46 -10.12
CA ALA A 6 -15.63 1.30 -9.17
C ALA A 6 -15.04 1.12 -7.78
N HIS A 7 -15.58 1.83 -6.77
CA HIS A 7 -15.07 1.71 -5.41
C HIS A 7 -15.08 0.23 -5.01
N GLN A 8 -13.93 -0.27 -4.57
CA GLN A 8 -13.77 -1.64 -4.09
C GLN A 8 -14.85 -1.97 -3.05
N ARG A 9 -15.50 -3.12 -3.19
CA ARG A 9 -16.54 -3.61 -2.26
C ARG A 9 -16.08 -4.94 -1.69
N TYR A 10 -16.06 -5.03 -0.37
CA TYR A 10 -15.82 -6.27 0.36
C TYR A 10 -17.15 -6.89 0.76
N ARG A 11 -17.21 -8.22 0.82
CA ARG A 11 -18.40 -8.96 1.22
C ARG A 11 -18.03 -10.03 2.22
N ASN A 12 -18.86 -10.21 3.23
CA ASN A 12 -18.76 -11.34 4.13
C ASN A 12 -19.34 -12.63 3.50
N ALA A 13 -19.28 -13.74 4.21
CA ALA A 13 -19.75 -15.06 3.79
C ALA A 13 -21.26 -15.10 3.51
N GLN A 14 -22.04 -14.19 4.10
CA GLN A 14 -23.47 -14.02 3.82
C GLN A 14 -23.75 -13.09 2.63
N GLY A 15 -22.71 -12.58 1.95
CA GLY A 15 -22.80 -11.69 0.81
C GLY A 15 -23.11 -10.23 1.15
N VAL A 16 -23.16 -9.88 2.45
CA VAL A 16 -23.40 -8.52 2.93
C VAL A 16 -22.17 -7.66 2.67
N VAL A 17 -22.38 -6.45 2.17
CA VAL A 17 -21.28 -5.49 1.93
C VAL A 17 -20.76 -4.99 3.27
N ILE A 18 -19.46 -5.13 3.49
CA ILE A 18 -18.76 -4.71 4.70
C ILE A 18 -17.76 -3.57 4.38
N PRO A 19 -17.47 -2.68 5.34
CA PRO A 19 -16.55 -1.57 5.13
C PRO A 19 -15.11 -2.04 4.93
N GLY A 20 -14.32 -1.23 4.22
CA GLY A 20 -12.87 -1.41 4.16
C GLY A 20 -12.18 -0.95 5.45
N VAL A 21 -11.03 -1.54 5.77
CA VAL A 21 -10.16 -1.11 6.88
C VAL A 21 -9.91 0.40 6.82
N THR A 22 -9.54 0.92 5.65
CA THR A 22 -9.27 2.35 5.46
C THR A 22 -10.52 3.23 5.59
N THR A 23 -11.70 2.69 5.28
CA THR A 23 -12.99 3.36 5.53
C THR A 23 -13.23 3.54 7.03
N ILE A 24 -12.96 2.50 7.83
CA ILE A 24 -13.10 2.55 9.29
C ILE A 24 -12.08 3.51 9.89
N LEU A 25 -10.81 3.38 9.51
CA LEU A 25 -9.73 4.24 10.01
C LEU A 25 -9.89 5.70 9.59
N GLY A 26 -10.58 5.97 8.48
CA GLY A 26 -10.94 7.32 8.05
C GLY A 26 -11.81 8.10 9.03
N LEU A 27 -12.43 7.43 10.02
CA LEU A 27 -13.18 8.08 11.11
C LEU A 27 -12.27 8.69 12.19
N LEU A 28 -11.01 8.26 12.27
CA LEU A 28 -10.06 8.78 13.25
C LEU A 28 -9.69 10.22 12.92
N ASN A 29 -9.60 11.05 13.97
CA ASN A 29 -9.18 12.44 13.80
C ASN A 29 -7.73 12.52 13.31
N LYS A 30 -7.47 13.45 12.40
CA LYS A 30 -6.14 13.74 11.84
C LYS A 30 -5.72 15.16 12.19
N PRO A 31 -5.42 15.45 13.46
CA PRO A 31 -5.20 16.82 13.94
C PRO A 31 -4.06 17.54 13.22
N ALA A 32 -3.06 16.80 12.71
CA ALA A 32 -1.95 17.35 11.94
C ALA A 32 -2.36 17.96 10.57
N LEU A 33 -3.50 17.56 10.00
CA LEU A 33 -3.94 18.06 8.70
C LEU A 33 -4.47 19.49 8.75
N ILE A 34 -5.03 19.93 9.88
CA ILE A 34 -5.54 21.30 10.06
C ILE A 34 -4.42 22.35 9.93
N PRO A 35 -3.33 22.31 10.74
CA PRO A 35 -2.25 23.27 10.60
C PRO A 35 -1.50 23.14 9.27
N TRP A 36 -1.41 21.94 8.70
CA TRP A 36 -0.83 21.72 7.38
C TRP A 36 -1.64 22.42 6.27
N ALA A 37 -2.97 22.25 6.25
CA ALA A 37 -3.83 22.88 5.27
C ALA A 37 -3.81 24.41 5.41
N TRP A 38 -3.81 24.92 6.66
CA TRP A 38 -3.63 26.35 6.93
C TRP A 38 -2.32 26.90 6.35
N LYS A 39 -1.21 26.21 6.59
CA LYS A 39 0.11 26.60 6.08
C LYS A 39 0.12 26.70 4.56
N LEU A 40 -0.43 25.71 3.86
CA LEU A 40 -0.52 25.74 2.39
C LEU A 40 -1.40 26.90 1.91
N GLY A 41 -2.54 27.14 2.55
CA GLY A 41 -3.40 28.30 2.24
C GLY A 41 -2.67 29.63 2.42
N MET A 42 -1.88 29.78 3.50
CA MET A 42 -1.04 30.96 3.73
C MET A 42 0.07 31.14 2.70
N GLN A 43 0.47 30.06 2.02
CA GLN A 43 1.44 30.07 0.91
C GLN A 43 0.78 30.31 -0.46
N GLY A 44 -0.55 30.51 -0.49
CA GLY A 44 -1.32 30.68 -1.73
C GLY A 44 -1.57 29.36 -2.48
N GLU A 45 -1.35 28.21 -1.85
CA GLU A 45 -1.58 26.90 -2.43
C GLU A 45 -2.96 26.34 -2.06
N ASP A 46 -3.61 25.68 -3.01
CA ASP A 46 -4.82 24.89 -2.74
C ASP A 46 -4.41 23.51 -2.20
N TYR A 47 -4.57 23.32 -0.89
CA TYR A 47 -4.20 22.08 -0.21
C TYR A 47 -4.87 20.84 -0.83
N ARG A 48 -6.05 20.98 -1.44
CA ARG A 48 -6.76 19.88 -2.12
C ARG A 48 -5.97 19.41 -3.33
N LYS A 49 -5.52 20.33 -4.18
CA LYS A 49 -4.70 20.01 -5.35
C LYS A 49 -3.36 19.39 -4.97
N VAL A 50 -2.75 19.87 -3.89
CA VAL A 50 -1.51 19.29 -3.35
C VAL A 50 -1.74 17.85 -2.88
N SER A 51 -2.83 17.63 -2.13
CA SER A 51 -3.27 16.30 -1.68
C SER A 51 -3.54 15.36 -2.86
N ASP A 52 -4.34 15.79 -3.83
CA ASP A 52 -4.72 14.98 -5.00
C ASP A 52 -3.50 14.61 -5.84
N ARG A 53 -2.57 15.56 -6.05
CA ARG A 53 -1.31 15.28 -6.74
C ARG A 53 -0.49 14.24 -5.97
N ALA A 54 -0.38 14.38 -4.66
CA ALA A 54 0.37 13.43 -3.83
C ALA A 54 -0.25 12.02 -3.85
N ALA A 55 -1.58 11.94 -3.80
CA ALA A 55 -2.35 10.69 -3.91
C ALA A 55 -2.14 10.03 -5.28
N ASN A 56 -2.24 10.80 -6.37
CA ASN A 56 -2.02 10.29 -7.73
C ASN A 56 -0.61 9.73 -7.93
N ILE A 57 0.42 10.39 -7.38
CA ILE A 57 1.80 9.86 -7.42
C ILE A 57 1.88 8.53 -6.67
N GLY A 58 1.22 8.42 -5.51
CA GLY A 58 1.15 7.18 -4.73
C GLY A 58 0.49 6.04 -5.52
N THR A 59 -0.64 6.32 -6.18
CA THR A 59 -1.32 5.36 -7.06
C THR A 59 -0.44 4.84 -8.18
N ILE A 60 0.33 5.73 -8.83
CA ILE A 60 1.26 5.33 -9.91
C ILE A 60 2.38 4.47 -9.34
N ALA A 61 2.96 4.85 -8.19
CA ALA A 61 4.04 4.09 -7.57
C ALA A 61 3.60 2.66 -7.21
N HIS A 62 2.43 2.51 -6.57
CA HIS A 62 1.83 1.20 -6.30
C HIS A 62 1.60 0.39 -7.56
N TYR A 63 1.03 1.01 -8.60
CA TYR A 63 0.80 0.34 -9.89
C TYR A 63 2.09 -0.15 -10.56
N LEU A 64 3.17 0.64 -10.49
CA LEU A 64 4.49 0.24 -11.00
C LEU A 64 5.05 -0.95 -10.20
N VAL A 65 4.95 -0.91 -8.87
CA VAL A 65 5.36 -2.01 -7.99
C VAL A 65 4.56 -3.28 -8.32
N GLU A 66 3.24 -3.22 -8.37
CA GLU A 66 2.39 -4.36 -8.69
C GLU A 66 2.76 -4.97 -10.05
N CYS A 67 2.92 -4.14 -11.08
CA CYS A 67 3.33 -4.59 -12.41
C CYS A 67 4.69 -5.29 -12.37
N ASN A 68 5.67 -4.72 -11.65
CA ASN A 68 6.99 -5.31 -11.53
C ASN A 68 6.96 -6.67 -10.83
N LEU A 69 6.29 -6.76 -9.69
CA LEU A 69 6.17 -7.99 -8.91
C LEU A 69 5.46 -9.10 -9.71
N LYS A 70 4.47 -8.74 -10.55
CA LYS A 70 3.74 -9.67 -11.43
C LYS A 70 4.42 -9.94 -12.78
N GLY A 71 5.55 -9.28 -13.08
CA GLY A 71 6.20 -9.41 -14.39
C GLY A 71 5.41 -8.82 -15.57
N ILE A 72 4.51 -7.87 -15.30
CA ILE A 72 3.64 -7.20 -16.28
C ILE A 72 4.26 -5.87 -16.70
N THR A 73 4.14 -5.52 -17.99
CA THR A 73 4.55 -4.18 -18.45
C THR A 73 3.45 -3.15 -18.14
N PRO A 74 3.75 -2.05 -17.43
CA PRO A 74 2.74 -1.05 -17.06
C PRO A 74 2.29 -0.21 -18.26
N ASP A 75 0.97 0.05 -18.36
CA ASP A 75 0.40 1.04 -19.29
C ASP A 75 0.18 2.37 -18.58
N LEU A 76 0.97 3.38 -18.95
CA LEU A 76 1.01 4.67 -18.26
C LEU A 76 0.34 5.81 -19.04
N LYS A 77 -0.33 5.53 -20.16
CA LYS A 77 -0.78 6.55 -21.12
C LYS A 77 -1.77 7.58 -20.56
N ASP A 78 -2.48 7.25 -19.47
CA ASP A 78 -3.46 8.13 -18.84
C ASP A 78 -2.92 8.87 -17.61
N PHE A 79 -1.65 8.63 -17.23
CA PHE A 79 -1.03 9.34 -16.12
C PHE A 79 -0.27 10.58 -16.61
N ILE A 80 -0.22 11.60 -15.77
CA ILE A 80 0.50 12.83 -16.06
C ILE A 80 2.02 12.54 -16.06
N PRO A 81 2.77 12.91 -17.12
CA PRO A 81 4.20 12.61 -17.22
C PRO A 81 5.04 13.03 -16.00
N SER A 82 4.81 14.22 -15.46
CA SER A 82 5.54 14.70 -14.28
C SER A 82 5.23 13.91 -13.00
N SER A 83 4.06 13.26 -12.91
CA SER A 83 3.72 12.38 -11.79
C SER A 83 4.35 11.00 -11.97
N ILE A 84 4.46 10.51 -13.21
CA ILE A 84 5.17 9.27 -13.55
C ILE A 84 6.64 9.38 -13.15
N GLU A 85 7.33 10.45 -13.49
CA GLU A 85 8.75 10.59 -13.17
C GLU A 85 9.02 10.58 -11.66
N ILE A 86 8.16 11.21 -10.86
CA ILE A 86 8.28 11.16 -9.39
C ILE A 86 7.96 9.75 -8.87
N ALA A 87 6.95 9.07 -9.43
CA ALA A 87 6.60 7.72 -9.03
C ALA A 87 7.70 6.70 -9.39
N LYS A 88 8.42 6.90 -10.50
CA LYS A 88 9.58 6.08 -10.89
C LYS A 88 10.73 6.16 -9.88
N VAL A 89 10.94 7.31 -9.23
CA VAL A 89 11.94 7.43 -8.15
C VAL A 89 11.55 6.52 -6.98
N ALA A 90 10.31 6.63 -6.48
CA ALA A 90 9.83 5.77 -5.41
C ALA A 90 9.87 4.27 -5.80
N PHE A 91 9.54 3.96 -7.06
CA PHE A 91 9.62 2.61 -7.59
C PHE A 91 11.06 2.08 -7.65
N GLY A 92 12.04 2.90 -8.04
CA GLY A 92 13.46 2.52 -8.01
C GLY A 92 13.91 2.11 -6.61
N ASN A 93 13.60 2.92 -5.60
CA ASN A 93 13.91 2.61 -4.19
C ASN A 93 13.26 1.30 -3.74
N PHE A 94 12.02 1.04 -4.19
CA PHE A 94 11.36 -0.23 -3.92
C PHE A 94 12.12 -1.42 -4.53
N GLN A 95 12.55 -1.32 -5.79
CA GLN A 95 13.25 -2.41 -6.46
C GLN A 95 14.58 -2.75 -5.77
N GLU A 96 15.34 -1.72 -5.37
CA GLU A 96 16.58 -1.89 -4.62
C GLU A 96 16.31 -2.62 -3.29
N TRP A 97 15.39 -2.09 -2.47
CA TRP A 97 15.02 -2.69 -1.20
C TRP A 97 14.51 -4.13 -1.33
N TRP A 98 13.63 -4.39 -2.31
CA TRP A 98 13.06 -5.72 -2.54
C TRP A 98 14.14 -6.77 -2.87
N GLN A 99 15.14 -6.38 -3.65
CA GLN A 99 16.26 -7.24 -4.01
C GLN A 99 17.21 -7.48 -2.83
N GLU A 100 17.55 -6.42 -2.08
CA GLU A 100 18.40 -6.50 -0.88
C GLU A 100 17.80 -7.41 0.18
N GLU A 101 16.48 -7.38 0.36
CA GLU A 101 15.77 -8.21 1.33
C GLU A 101 15.53 -9.66 0.87
N HIS A 102 15.88 -9.99 -0.39
CA HIS A 102 15.70 -11.31 -0.99
C HIS A 102 14.24 -11.80 -0.92
N LEU A 103 13.31 -10.91 -1.26
CA LEU A 103 11.88 -11.17 -1.22
C LEU A 103 11.40 -11.82 -2.53
N ILE A 104 10.49 -12.79 -2.39
CA ILE A 104 9.76 -13.40 -3.51
C ILE A 104 8.28 -13.14 -3.30
N LEU A 105 7.59 -12.70 -4.35
CA LEU A 105 6.16 -12.42 -4.28
C LEU A 105 5.39 -13.69 -3.94
N VAL A 106 4.50 -13.60 -2.95
CA VAL A 106 3.47 -14.61 -2.69
C VAL A 106 2.14 -14.11 -3.26
N GLU A 107 1.70 -12.92 -2.84
CA GLU A 107 0.46 -12.31 -3.31
C GLU A 107 0.59 -10.77 -3.38
N SER A 108 -0.13 -10.11 -4.29
CA SER A 108 -0.16 -8.64 -4.39
C SER A 108 -1.53 -8.12 -4.81
N GLU A 109 -1.92 -6.98 -4.24
CA GLU A 109 -3.28 -6.43 -4.32
C GLU A 109 -4.34 -7.46 -3.88
N CYS A 110 -4.02 -8.23 -2.83
CA CYS A 110 -4.84 -9.33 -2.34
C CYS A 110 -6.05 -8.81 -1.57
N GLN A 111 -7.26 -9.14 -2.03
CA GLN A 111 -8.50 -8.67 -1.44
C GLN A 111 -9.06 -9.71 -0.48
N LEU A 112 -9.19 -9.34 0.79
CA LEU A 112 -9.66 -10.23 1.84
C LEU A 112 -10.82 -9.61 2.61
N ALA A 113 -11.63 -10.48 3.19
CA ALA A 113 -12.68 -10.13 4.15
C ALA A 113 -12.43 -10.88 5.46
N SER A 114 -12.70 -10.22 6.57
CA SER A 114 -12.67 -10.82 7.91
C SER A 114 -14.12 -10.99 8.37
N GLU A 115 -14.50 -12.23 8.65
CA GLU A 115 -15.75 -12.56 9.30
C GLU A 115 -15.74 -12.11 10.76
N SER A 116 -14.60 -12.22 11.43
CA SER A 116 -14.49 -11.84 12.84
C SER A 116 -14.63 -10.34 13.06
N MET A 117 -13.97 -9.51 12.24
CA MET A 117 -13.99 -8.05 12.34
C MET A 117 -15.12 -7.40 11.52
N GLN A 118 -15.76 -8.15 10.62
CA GLN A 118 -16.74 -7.64 9.65
C GLN A 118 -16.20 -6.44 8.87
N CYS A 119 -14.97 -6.54 8.38
CA CYS A 119 -14.33 -5.57 7.51
C CYS A 119 -13.50 -6.26 6.42
N GLY A 120 -13.15 -5.55 5.37
CA GLY A 120 -12.27 -6.06 4.32
C GLY A 120 -11.07 -5.15 4.04
N GLY A 121 -10.10 -5.66 3.32
CA GLY A 121 -8.88 -4.93 2.98
C GLY A 121 -8.28 -5.42 1.68
N THR A 122 -7.50 -4.54 1.05
CA THR A 122 -6.63 -4.91 -0.06
C THR A 122 -5.20 -4.73 0.43
N LEU A 123 -4.51 -5.85 0.59
CA LEU A 123 -3.10 -5.89 1.02
C LEU A 123 -2.22 -5.58 -0.19
N ASP A 124 -1.27 -4.66 -0.03
CA ASP A 124 -0.37 -4.27 -1.13
C ASP A 124 0.46 -5.49 -1.59
N CYS A 125 1.14 -6.15 -0.64
CA CYS A 125 1.98 -7.30 -0.94
C CYS A 125 2.16 -8.24 0.27
N VAL A 126 2.17 -9.55 -0.01
CA VAL A 126 2.70 -10.59 0.87
C VAL A 126 3.87 -11.27 0.15
N ALA A 127 4.98 -11.46 0.87
CA ALA A 127 6.24 -11.90 0.32
C ALA A 127 6.88 -12.99 1.16
N GLN A 128 7.53 -13.95 0.51
CA GLN A 128 8.39 -14.92 1.16
C GLN A 128 9.80 -14.35 1.25
N LYS A 129 10.32 -14.21 2.46
CA LYS A 129 11.73 -13.88 2.70
C LYS A 129 12.58 -15.15 2.75
N TYR A 130 13.72 -15.08 2.08
CA TYR A 130 14.79 -16.07 2.17
C TYR A 130 16.01 -15.42 2.85
N PHE A 131 16.58 -16.09 3.84
CA PHE A 131 17.80 -15.58 4.50
C PHE A 131 19.02 -15.75 3.60
N ASN A 132 19.04 -16.83 2.79
CA ASN A 132 20.00 -17.04 1.72
C ASN A 132 19.30 -17.47 0.42
N PRO A 133 19.81 -17.05 -0.76
CA PRO A 133 19.28 -17.47 -2.07
C PRO A 133 19.30 -18.99 -2.33
N THR A 134 20.07 -19.74 -1.54
CA THR A 134 20.21 -21.20 -1.65
C THR A 134 19.36 -21.97 -0.64
N ASP A 135 18.62 -21.28 0.23
CA ASP A 135 17.82 -21.93 1.25
C ASP A 135 16.71 -22.76 0.60
N LEU A 136 16.59 -24.03 1.03
CA LEU A 136 15.57 -24.97 0.53
C LEU A 136 14.27 -24.90 1.34
N LEU A 137 14.26 -24.16 2.46
CA LEU A 137 13.09 -23.94 3.29
C LEU A 137 12.75 -22.45 3.29
N PRO A 138 11.45 -22.09 3.14
CA PRO A 138 11.01 -20.71 3.26
C PRO A 138 11.37 -20.18 4.66
N GLY A 139 11.92 -18.96 4.72
CA GLY A 139 12.21 -18.27 5.96
C GLY A 139 10.95 -17.68 6.58
N GLU A 140 10.77 -16.38 6.44
CA GLU A 140 9.67 -15.62 7.05
C GLU A 140 8.62 -15.23 6.00
N LEU A 141 7.34 -15.20 6.39
CA LEU A 141 6.26 -14.67 5.55
C LEU A 141 5.96 -13.22 5.95
N TRP A 142 6.25 -12.31 5.04
CA TRP A 142 6.21 -10.87 5.27
C TRP A 142 4.95 -10.27 4.69
N LEU A 143 4.23 -9.50 5.50
CA LEU A 143 3.23 -8.54 5.05
C LEU A 143 3.90 -7.19 4.82
N VAL A 144 3.77 -6.63 3.62
CA VAL A 144 4.40 -5.35 3.24
C VAL A 144 3.31 -4.36 2.84
N ASP A 145 3.27 -3.22 3.52
CA ASP A 145 2.39 -2.09 3.21
C ASP A 145 3.25 -0.89 2.75
N ILE A 146 2.98 -0.43 1.53
CA ILE A 146 3.81 0.50 0.79
C ILE A 146 3.26 1.90 0.98
N LYS A 147 4.07 2.80 1.52
CA LYS A 147 3.69 4.20 1.76
C LYS A 147 4.61 5.13 1.00
N THR A 148 4.02 6.09 0.31
CA THR A 148 4.75 7.16 -0.40
C THR A 148 4.58 8.51 0.31
N SER A 149 4.10 8.48 1.56
CA SER A 149 3.96 9.64 2.43
C SER A 149 5.32 10.11 2.94
N LYS A 150 5.37 11.34 3.46
CA LYS A 150 6.58 11.92 4.06
C LYS A 150 6.88 11.42 5.46
N ALA A 151 5.93 10.75 6.09
CA ALA A 151 6.04 10.20 7.42
C ALA A 151 5.14 8.96 7.56
N VAL A 152 5.45 8.15 8.56
CA VAL A 152 4.59 7.08 9.06
C VAL A 152 3.68 7.63 10.16
N TYR A 153 2.40 7.31 10.08
CA TYR A 153 1.38 7.73 11.06
C TYR A 153 0.75 6.51 11.74
N ASP A 154 0.22 6.69 12.94
CA ASP A 154 -0.39 5.60 13.74
C ASP A 154 -1.47 4.84 12.97
N GLU A 155 -2.26 5.54 12.17
CA GLU A 155 -3.28 4.93 11.30
C GLU A 155 -2.71 3.93 10.28
N MET A 156 -1.46 4.12 9.85
CA MET A 156 -0.77 3.15 8.97
C MET A 156 -0.40 1.88 9.75
N LEU A 157 -0.03 2.01 11.03
CA LEU A 157 0.22 0.86 11.91
C LEU A 157 -1.08 0.09 12.19
N TYR A 158 -2.19 0.81 12.41
CA TYR A 158 -3.51 0.19 12.59
C TYR A 158 -3.97 -0.52 11.31
N GLN A 159 -3.73 0.08 10.14
CA GLN A 159 -3.99 -0.56 8.86
C GLN A 159 -3.19 -1.85 8.71
N LEU A 160 -1.88 -1.81 8.99
CA LEU A 160 -1.00 -2.98 8.91
C LEU A 160 -1.43 -4.11 9.87
N ALA A 161 -1.83 -3.77 11.10
CA ALA A 161 -2.33 -4.73 12.07
C ALA A 161 -3.65 -5.39 11.63
N ALA A 162 -4.56 -4.60 11.04
CA ALA A 162 -5.81 -5.14 10.49
C ALA A 162 -5.54 -6.06 9.27
N TYR A 163 -4.57 -5.69 8.44
CA TYR A 163 -4.15 -6.51 7.29
C TYR A 163 -3.49 -7.82 7.71
N TRP A 164 -2.69 -7.80 8.77
CA TRP A 164 -2.17 -9.02 9.40
C TRP A 164 -3.30 -9.95 9.82
N ALA A 165 -4.28 -9.42 10.56
CA ALA A 165 -5.42 -10.20 11.02
C ALA A 165 -6.24 -10.77 9.85
N LEU A 166 -6.48 -9.95 8.80
CA LEU A 166 -7.14 -10.37 7.57
C LEU A 166 -6.42 -11.55 6.90
N TRP A 167 -5.10 -11.46 6.74
CA TRP A 167 -4.33 -12.55 6.14
C TRP A 167 -4.42 -13.83 6.96
N ASN A 168 -4.13 -13.74 8.26
CA ASN A 168 -4.07 -14.93 9.12
C ASN A 168 -5.43 -15.60 9.30
N GLU A 169 -6.54 -14.85 9.24
CA GLU A 169 -7.89 -15.42 9.25
C GLU A 169 -8.19 -16.19 7.96
N ASN A 170 -7.74 -15.69 6.80
CA ASN A 170 -8.00 -16.32 5.50
C ASN A 170 -6.97 -17.39 5.11
N HIS A 171 -5.77 -17.36 5.71
CA HIS A 171 -4.66 -18.28 5.43
C HIS A 171 -4.09 -18.86 6.74
N PRO A 172 -4.87 -19.63 7.52
CA PRO A 172 -4.44 -20.14 8.82
C PRO A 172 -3.23 -21.07 8.75
N ASP A 173 -3.04 -21.74 7.61
CA ASP A 173 -1.92 -22.65 7.36
C ASP A 173 -0.62 -21.92 6.93
N GLN A 174 -0.71 -20.62 6.66
CA GLN A 174 0.42 -19.81 6.19
C GLN A 174 0.40 -18.42 6.85
N PRO A 175 0.55 -18.34 8.19
CA PRO A 175 0.45 -17.09 8.91
C PRO A 175 1.60 -16.14 8.58
N ILE A 176 1.31 -14.84 8.55
CA ILE A 176 2.34 -13.79 8.54
C ILE A 176 3.20 -13.94 9.80
N THR A 177 4.52 -13.85 9.63
CA THR A 177 5.49 -13.86 10.73
C THR A 177 6.06 -12.48 11.02
N ASN A 178 6.11 -11.59 10.01
CA ASN A 178 6.62 -10.24 10.13
C ASN A 178 5.79 -9.27 9.27
N ALA A 179 5.67 -8.02 9.71
CA ALA A 179 4.96 -7.00 8.95
C ALA A 179 5.74 -5.69 8.92
N HIS A 180 5.77 -5.09 7.73
CA HIS A 180 6.63 -3.96 7.41
C HIS A 180 5.82 -2.86 6.74
N ILE A 181 5.97 -1.64 7.25
CA ILE A 181 5.63 -0.44 6.49
C ILE A 181 6.90 0.00 5.79
N ILE A 182 6.88 0.07 4.46
CA ILE A 182 7.97 0.66 3.71
C ILE A 182 7.60 2.07 3.29
N GLN A 183 8.41 3.04 3.72
CA GLN A 183 8.23 4.43 3.34
C GLN A 183 9.15 4.77 2.17
N LEU A 184 8.60 4.78 0.96
CA LEU A 184 9.35 5.09 -0.26
C LEU A 184 9.49 6.60 -0.42
N SER A 185 10.74 7.09 -0.37
CA SER A 185 11.06 8.48 -0.67
C SER A 185 10.73 8.84 -2.13
N LYS A 186 10.37 10.11 -2.33
CA LYS A 186 10.09 10.71 -3.65
C LYS A 186 11.20 11.64 -4.14
N VAL A 187 12.26 11.80 -3.35
CA VAL A 187 13.29 12.82 -3.54
C VAL A 187 14.71 12.28 -3.45
N ASP A 188 14.96 11.24 -2.64
CA ASP A 188 16.29 10.66 -2.42
C ASP A 188 16.22 9.12 -2.55
N GLY A 189 17.33 8.48 -2.95
CA GLY A 189 17.44 7.02 -3.13
C GLY A 189 17.58 6.23 -1.83
N ARG A 190 16.69 6.46 -0.86
CA ARG A 190 16.60 5.72 0.41
C ARG A 190 15.15 5.47 0.79
#